data_AF-A0A1E4FL20-F1
#
_entry.id   AF-A0A1E4FL20-F1
#
_cell.length_a   1.000
_cell.length_b   1.000
_cell.length_c   1.000
_cell.angle_alpha   90.00
_cell.angle_beta   90.00
_cell.angle_gamma   90.00
#
_symmetry.space_group_name_H-M   'P 1'
#
loop_
_entity.id
_entity.type
_entity.pdbx_description
1 polymer ?
#
loop_
_entity_poly.entity_id
_entity_poly.type
_entity_poly.pdbx_seq_one_letter_code
_entity_poly.pdbx_strand_id
1 'polypeptide(L)'
;MIRSALRAFIRVMWGQCTVEHDPRIGVFVDGDGISAHHADLVLQHLSQKHHISTIRVFGNITARNVSSWSNIIKRQGVVMRHLPSLVEGKNAADIALAIDALEFHLTRPLPAYAVLTSDVDFTPLVLRLKESGACIAGFGHKGTPAHFRRVCTRFTQISHIEPGWEA
;
A
#
# COMPACT_ATOMS: atom_id res chain seq x y z
N MET A 1 5.97 -9.63 -28.87
CA MET A 1 6.34 -10.13 -27.53
C MET A 1 7.71 -9.65 -27.04
N ILE A 2 8.77 -9.71 -27.85
CA ILE A 2 10.15 -9.36 -27.44
C ILE A 2 10.34 -7.88 -27.00
N ARG A 3 9.61 -6.93 -27.59
CA ARG A 3 9.72 -5.49 -27.27
C ARG A 3 9.20 -5.10 -25.87
N SER A 4 8.30 -5.88 -25.28
CA SER A 4 7.74 -5.64 -23.93
C SER A 4 8.70 -6.11 -22.84
N ALA A 5 9.27 -7.31 -23.01
CA ALA A 5 10.26 -7.86 -22.09
C ALA A 5 11.53 -7.02 -22.04
N LEU A 6 12.01 -6.51 -23.19
CA LEU A 6 13.20 -5.67 -23.26
C LEU A 6 13.00 -4.31 -22.55
N ARG A 7 11.80 -3.71 -22.63
CA ARG A 7 11.46 -2.48 -21.89
C ARG A 7 11.40 -2.69 -20.38
N ALA A 8 10.84 -3.82 -19.93
CA ALA A 8 10.83 -4.19 -18.52
C ALA A 8 12.27 -4.43 -18.00
N PHE A 9 13.11 -5.10 -18.80
CA PHE A 9 14.50 -5.40 -18.46
C PHE A 9 15.39 -4.14 -18.38
N ILE A 10 15.21 -3.19 -19.30
CA ILE A 10 15.94 -1.91 -19.30
C ILE A 10 15.52 -1.03 -18.10
N ARG A 11 14.24 -1.04 -17.71
CA ARG A 11 13.73 -0.27 -16.55
C ARG A 11 14.32 -0.75 -15.22
N VAL A 12 14.61 -2.06 -15.10
CA VAL A 12 15.29 -2.65 -13.94
C VAL A 12 16.77 -2.27 -13.89
N MET A 13 17.48 -2.24 -15.03
CA MET A 13 18.92 -1.92 -15.04
C MET A 13 19.26 -0.44 -14.82
N TRP A 14 18.31 0.49 -15.04
CA TRP A 14 18.58 1.94 -14.99
C TRP A 14 18.01 2.65 -13.75
N GLY A 15 17.55 1.91 -12.72
CA GLY A 15 17.22 2.48 -11.41
C GLY A 15 16.05 3.47 -11.37
N GLN A 16 15.36 3.72 -12.49
CA GLN A 16 14.22 4.63 -12.56
C GLN A 16 12.91 3.84 -12.42
N CYS A 17 12.65 3.41 -11.18
CA CYS A 17 11.35 2.87 -10.79
C CYS A 17 10.34 4.03 -10.68
N THR A 18 9.87 4.56 -11.81
CA THR A 18 8.86 5.64 -11.80
C THR A 18 7.48 5.04 -11.56
N VAL A 19 6.76 5.55 -10.57
CA VAL A 19 5.38 5.16 -10.24
C VAL A 19 4.38 5.90 -11.16
N GLU A 20 4.79 6.39 -12.34
CA GLU A 20 3.96 7.37 -13.08
C GLU A 20 3.40 6.89 -14.41
N HIS A 21 3.85 5.75 -14.97
CA HIS A 21 3.36 5.26 -16.26
C HIS A 21 2.93 3.79 -16.25
N ASP A 22 1.61 3.62 -16.13
CA ASP A 22 0.79 2.40 -16.25
C ASP A 22 1.41 1.09 -15.72
N PRO A 23 2.03 1.05 -14.51
CA PRO A 23 2.31 -0.22 -13.86
C PRO A 23 1.11 -0.65 -13.02
N ARG A 24 0.74 -1.92 -13.16
CA ARG A 24 -0.13 -2.62 -12.21
C ARG A 24 0.37 -2.40 -10.77
N ILE A 25 -0.51 -2.00 -9.86
CA ILE A 25 -0.16 -1.74 -8.46
C ILE A 25 -0.96 -2.62 -7.51
N GLY A 26 -0.30 -3.19 -6.50
CA GLY A 26 -0.96 -3.86 -5.38
C GLY A 26 -1.08 -2.92 -4.19
N VAL A 27 -2.23 -2.87 -3.53
CA VAL A 27 -2.49 -1.96 -2.40
C VAL A 27 -2.65 -2.77 -1.12
N PHE A 28 -1.82 -2.47 -0.12
CA PHE A 28 -1.81 -3.09 1.19
C PHE A 28 -2.02 -2.00 2.26
N VAL A 29 -3.03 -2.19 3.10
CA VAL A 29 -3.51 -1.18 4.03
C VAL A 29 -3.45 -1.73 5.46
N ASP A 30 -2.74 -1.01 6.31
CA ASP A 30 -2.86 -1.11 7.76
C ASP A 30 -4.16 -0.42 8.18
N GLY A 31 -5.20 -1.22 8.41
CA GLY A 31 -6.55 -0.78 8.73
C GLY A 31 -6.76 -0.40 10.19
N ASP A 32 -5.76 -0.64 11.05
CA ASP A 32 -5.76 -0.17 12.44
C ASP A 32 -5.15 1.24 12.52
N GLY A 33 -4.13 1.54 11.71
CA GLY A 33 -3.51 2.86 11.60
C GLY A 33 -4.16 3.81 10.58
N ILE A 34 -4.81 3.28 9.54
CA ILE A 34 -5.43 4.07 8.46
C ILE A 34 -6.95 3.86 8.46
N SER A 35 -7.70 4.97 8.53
CA SER A 35 -9.16 4.91 8.47
C SER A 35 -9.66 4.49 7.09
N ALA A 36 -10.84 3.87 7.06
CA ALA A 36 -11.56 3.56 5.84
C ALA A 36 -11.64 4.77 4.89
N HIS A 37 -12.02 5.94 5.38
CA HIS A 37 -12.12 7.16 4.58
C HIS A 37 -10.81 7.53 3.88
N HIS A 38 -9.70 7.54 4.63
CA HIS A 38 -8.38 7.84 4.08
C HIS A 38 -7.92 6.78 3.06
N ALA A 39 -8.20 5.50 3.31
CA ALA A 39 -7.93 4.44 2.35
C ALA A 39 -8.71 4.65 1.04
N ASP A 40 -9.98 5.04 1.10
CA ASP A 40 -10.78 5.34 -0.10
C ASP A 40 -10.22 6.53 -0.90
N LEU A 41 -9.77 7.60 -0.23
CA LEU A 41 -9.11 8.73 -0.90
C LEU A 41 -7.84 8.30 -1.65
N VAL A 42 -6.99 7.50 -1.00
CA VAL A 42 -5.77 6.98 -1.61
C VAL A 42 -6.10 6.06 -2.80
N LEU A 43 -7.11 5.19 -2.67
CA LEU A 43 -7.55 4.31 -3.75
C LEU A 43 -8.05 5.12 -4.97
N GLN A 44 -8.84 6.17 -4.74
CA GLN A 44 -9.29 7.07 -5.81
C GLN A 44 -8.10 7.75 -6.49
N HIS A 45 -7.14 8.28 -5.71
CA HIS A 45 -5.91 8.87 -6.24
C HIS A 45 -5.09 7.89 -7.09
N LEU A 46 -4.94 6.65 -6.61
CA LEU A 46 -4.20 5.61 -7.32
C LEU A 46 -4.92 5.18 -8.61
N SER A 47 -6.24 5.05 -8.59
CA SER A 47 -7.02 4.63 -9.77
C SER A 47 -6.95 5.61 -10.94
N GLN A 48 -6.62 6.89 -10.68
CA GLN A 48 -6.41 7.89 -11.73
C GLN A 48 -5.13 7.64 -12.55
N LYS A 49 -4.14 6.93 -11.97
CA LYS A 49 -2.79 6.79 -12.52
C LYS A 49 -2.37 5.34 -12.77
N HIS A 50 -3.08 4.39 -12.17
CA HIS A 50 -2.68 2.98 -12.11
C HIS A 50 -3.83 2.01 -12.31
N HIS A 51 -3.51 0.85 -12.88
CA HIS A 51 -4.36 -0.33 -12.81
C HIS A 51 -4.17 -1.05 -11.46
N ILE A 52 -5.11 -0.87 -10.53
CA ILE A 52 -5.09 -1.53 -9.22
C ILE A 52 -5.40 -3.02 -9.39
N SER A 53 -4.45 -3.88 -9.04
CA SER A 53 -4.55 -5.33 -9.26
C SER A 53 -5.03 -6.10 -8.03
N THR A 54 -4.80 -5.57 -6.83
CA THR A 54 -5.30 -6.14 -5.58
C THR A 54 -5.41 -5.02 -4.54
N ILE A 55 -6.41 -5.11 -3.67
CA ILE A 55 -6.56 -4.25 -2.51
C ILE A 55 -6.76 -5.16 -1.29
N ARG A 56 -5.87 -5.07 -0.32
CA ARG A 56 -5.90 -5.88 0.91
C ARG A 56 -5.80 -4.98 2.13
N VAL A 57 -6.73 -5.15 3.06
CA VAL A 57 -6.80 -4.39 4.31
C VAL A 57 -6.63 -5.36 5.47
N PHE A 58 -5.74 -5.03 6.41
CA PHE A 58 -5.44 -5.83 7.59
C PHE A 58 -5.77 -5.04 8.83
N GLY A 59 -6.54 -5.63 9.74
CA GLY A 59 -6.84 -4.96 11.00
C GLY A 59 -7.99 -5.59 11.75
N ASN A 60 -8.30 -4.97 12.88
CA ASN A 60 -9.36 -5.39 13.77
C ASN A 60 -10.70 -4.78 13.34
N ILE A 61 -11.62 -5.63 12.86
CA ILE A 61 -12.99 -5.24 12.57
C ILE A 61 -13.76 -5.25 13.89
N THR A 62 -14.23 -4.08 14.29
CA THR A 62 -15.05 -3.87 15.47
C THR A 62 -16.40 -3.31 15.06
N ALA A 63 -17.38 -3.34 15.97
CA ALA A 63 -18.69 -2.71 15.74
C ALA A 63 -18.59 -1.23 15.35
N ARG A 64 -17.50 -0.54 15.69
CA ARG A 64 -17.28 0.88 15.42
C ARG A 64 -16.81 1.18 13.99
N ASN A 65 -16.07 0.27 13.36
CA ASN A 65 -15.44 0.51 12.05
C ASN A 65 -15.99 -0.39 10.93
N VAL A 66 -16.80 -1.41 11.26
CA VAL A 66 -17.32 -2.38 10.29
C VAL A 66 -18.18 -1.73 9.19
N SER A 67 -19.00 -0.74 9.52
CA SER A 67 -19.87 -0.06 8.54
C SER A 67 -19.04 0.70 7.50
N SER A 68 -18.03 1.44 7.95
CA SER A 68 -17.13 2.22 7.09
C SER A 68 -16.33 1.31 6.14
N TRP A 69 -15.74 0.23 6.66
CA TRP A 69 -15.00 -0.72 5.83
C TRP A 69 -15.91 -1.50 4.88
N SER A 70 -17.11 -1.91 5.33
CA SER A 70 -18.09 -2.61 4.49
C SER A 70 -18.49 -1.80 3.25
N ASN A 71 -18.61 -0.48 3.38
CA ASN A 71 -18.96 0.39 2.26
C ASN A 71 -17.85 0.43 1.19
N ILE A 72 -16.59 0.46 1.60
CA ILE A 72 -15.45 0.47 0.68
C ILE A 72 -15.28 -0.89 0.02
N ILE A 73 -15.42 -1.98 0.79
CA ILE A 73 -15.35 -3.35 0.28
C ILE A 73 -16.35 -3.55 -0.86
N LYS A 74 -17.60 -3.11 -0.68
CA LYS A 74 -18.65 -3.23 -1.69
C LYS A 74 -18.36 -2.40 -2.94
N ARG A 75 -17.82 -1.19 -2.78
CA ARG A 75 -17.57 -0.25 -3.88
C ARG A 75 -16.32 -0.58 -4.71
N GLN A 76 -15.25 -1.00 -4.06
CA GLN A 76 -13.91 -1.09 -4.65
C GLN A 76 -13.42 -2.55 -4.81
N GLY A 77 -14.18 -3.55 -4.34
CA GLY A 77 -13.77 -4.96 -4.42
C GLY A 77 -12.56 -5.29 -3.53
N VAL A 78 -12.57 -4.80 -2.29
CA VAL A 78 -11.46 -4.97 -1.34
C VAL A 78 -11.51 -6.32 -0.65
N VAL A 79 -10.37 -7.00 -0.55
CA VAL A 79 -10.24 -8.19 0.32
C VAL A 79 -9.85 -7.72 1.71
N MET A 80 -10.78 -7.78 2.66
CA MET A 80 -10.47 -7.49 4.06
C MET A 80 -10.04 -8.75 4.80
N ARG A 81 -8.87 -8.71 5.44
CA ARG A 81 -8.33 -9.75 6.31
C ARG A 81 -8.56 -9.32 7.76
N HIS A 82 -9.66 -9.80 8.33
CA HIS A 82 -9.94 -9.56 9.75
C HIS A 82 -9.00 -10.38 10.64
N LEU A 83 -8.24 -9.69 11.49
CA LEU A 83 -7.37 -10.29 12.48
C LEU A 83 -7.78 -9.75 13.86
N PRO A 84 -8.64 -10.47 14.61
CA PRO A 84 -9.03 -10.03 15.93
C PRO A 84 -7.81 -10.00 16.84
N SER A 85 -7.65 -8.91 17.59
CA SER A 85 -6.61 -8.80 18.59
C SER A 85 -6.92 -9.76 19.74
N LEU A 86 -6.27 -10.94 19.74
CA LEU A 86 -6.45 -11.96 20.79
C LEU A 86 -5.83 -11.51 22.11
N VAL A 87 -4.88 -10.57 22.07
CA VAL A 87 -4.25 -9.92 23.21
C VAL A 87 -3.94 -8.48 22.79
N GLU A 88 -4.40 -7.53 23.59
CA GLU A 88 -4.19 -6.09 23.35
C GLU A 88 -2.70 -5.76 23.20
N GLY A 89 -2.36 -4.96 22.20
CA GLY A 89 -0.96 -4.57 21.91
C GLY A 89 -0.12 -5.60 21.14
N LYS A 90 -0.72 -6.65 20.56
CA LYS A 90 -0.01 -7.56 19.64
C LYS A 90 -0.13 -7.12 18.18
N ASN A 91 1.00 -7.14 17.48
CA ASN A 91 1.15 -6.72 16.07
C ASN A 91 0.70 -7.81 15.07
N ALA A 92 -0.39 -8.53 15.36
CA ALA A 92 -0.85 -9.63 14.52
C ALA A 92 -1.30 -9.16 13.13
N ALA A 93 -1.95 -8.00 13.06
CA ALA A 93 -2.36 -7.37 11.81
C ALA A 93 -1.13 -6.99 10.96
N ASP A 94 -0.12 -6.38 11.57
CA ASP A 94 1.08 -5.91 10.89
C ASP A 94 1.91 -7.07 10.35
N ILE A 95 2.10 -8.12 11.15
CA ILE A 95 2.79 -9.34 10.74
C ILE A 95 2.07 -10.00 9.57
N ALA A 96 0.74 -10.13 9.65
CA ALA A 96 -0.03 -10.73 8.57
C ALA A 96 0.03 -9.90 7.28
N LEU A 97 -0.02 -8.56 7.38
CA LEU A 97 0.14 -7.67 6.24
C LEU A 97 1.52 -7.88 5.60
N ALA A 98 2.59 -7.88 6.39
CA ALA A 98 3.95 -8.04 5.90
C ALA A 98 4.15 -9.41 5.21
N ILE A 99 3.66 -10.49 5.83
CA ILE A 99 3.71 -11.84 5.25
C ILE A 99 2.95 -11.89 3.93
N ASP A 100 1.70 -11.42 3.91
CA ASP A 100 0.84 -11.51 2.74
C ASP A 100 1.33 -10.62 1.58
N ALA A 101 1.88 -9.44 1.88
CA ALA A 101 2.53 -8.58 0.88
C ALA A 101 3.77 -9.24 0.27
N LEU A 102 4.62 -9.86 1.09
CA LEU A 102 5.82 -10.54 0.62
C LEU A 102 5.48 -11.82 -0.16
N GLU A 103 4.56 -12.65 0.33
CA GLU A 103 4.06 -13.84 -0.37
C GLU A 103 3.44 -13.46 -1.72
N PHE A 104 2.62 -12.40 -1.75
CA PHE A 104 2.05 -11.91 -2.98
C PHE A 104 3.14 -11.49 -3.97
N HIS A 105 4.18 -10.79 -3.51
CA HIS A 105 5.31 -10.41 -4.35
C HIS A 105 6.07 -11.61 -4.90
N LEU A 106 6.29 -12.64 -4.08
CA LEU A 106 7.02 -13.85 -4.49
C LEU A 106 6.22 -14.73 -5.46
N THR A 107 4.90 -14.82 -5.28
CA THR A 107 4.03 -15.70 -6.08
C THR A 107 3.48 -15.01 -7.33
N ARG A 108 3.23 -13.70 -7.25
CA ARG A 108 2.56 -12.88 -8.28
C ARG A 108 3.17 -11.48 -8.31
N PRO A 109 4.45 -11.34 -8.72
CA PRO A 109 5.16 -10.08 -8.63
C PRO A 109 4.47 -8.98 -9.44
N LEU A 110 4.21 -7.86 -8.77
CA LEU A 110 3.82 -6.59 -9.38
C LEU A 110 5.02 -5.62 -9.43
N PRO A 111 5.05 -4.74 -10.43
CA PRO A 111 6.09 -3.72 -10.54
C PRO A 111 6.01 -2.64 -9.44
N ALA A 112 4.85 -2.46 -8.80
CA ALA A 112 4.66 -1.45 -7.77
C ALA A 112 3.71 -1.92 -6.66
N TYR A 113 3.95 -1.41 -5.45
CA TYR A 113 3.11 -1.62 -4.28
C TYR A 113 2.82 -0.30 -3.60
N ALA A 114 1.56 -0.09 -3.23
CA ALA A 114 1.15 0.95 -2.31
C ALA A 114 1.05 0.36 -0.90
N VAL A 115 1.76 0.95 0.05
CA VAL A 115 1.70 0.58 1.48
C VAL A 115 1.13 1.77 2.23
N LEU A 116 -0.08 1.62 2.76
CA LEU A 116 -0.79 2.64 3.52
C LEU A 116 -0.59 2.35 5.00
N THR A 117 0.31 3.09 5.65
CA THR A 117 0.60 2.99 7.09
C THR A 117 1.38 4.21 7.54
N SER A 118 1.32 4.51 8.84
CA SER A 118 2.23 5.46 9.49
C SER A 118 3.19 4.78 10.47
N ASP A 119 3.13 3.46 10.59
CA ASP A 119 3.97 2.67 11.48
C ASP A 119 5.34 2.38 10.82
N VAL A 120 6.39 2.67 11.58
CA VAL A 120 7.78 2.49 11.16
C VAL A 120 8.20 1.03 11.16
N ASP A 121 7.45 0.16 11.83
CA ASP A 121 7.71 -1.28 11.88
C ASP A 121 7.58 -1.95 10.50
N PHE A 122 6.93 -1.30 9.53
CA PHE A 122 6.91 -1.74 8.13
C PHE A 122 8.18 -1.41 7.34
N THR A 123 9.18 -0.74 7.92
CA THR A 123 10.45 -0.41 7.24
C THR A 123 11.12 -1.64 6.59
N PRO A 124 11.27 -2.79 7.27
CA PRO A 124 11.88 -3.98 6.68
C PRO A 124 11.10 -4.52 5.47
N LEU A 125 9.77 -4.47 5.50
CA LEU A 125 8.92 -4.86 4.37
C LEU A 125 9.21 -3.97 3.15
N VAL A 126 9.21 -2.65 3.35
CA VAL A 126 9.47 -1.67 2.28
C VAL A 126 10.85 -1.89 1.67
N LEU A 127 11.88 -2.05 2.50
CA LEU A 127 13.24 -2.32 2.03
C LEU A 127 13.30 -3.62 1.25
N ARG A 128 12.68 -4.70 1.75
CA ARG A 128 12.75 -6.01 1.10
C ARG A 128 12.07 -6.02 -0.27
N LEU A 129 10.92 -5.36 -0.40
CA LEU A 129 10.23 -5.24 -1.69
C LEU A 129 11.06 -4.41 -2.69
N LYS A 130 11.73 -3.35 -2.22
CA LYS A 130 12.63 -2.53 -3.06
C LYS A 130 13.88 -3.30 -3.51
N GLU A 131 14.51 -4.04 -2.61
CA GLU A 131 15.65 -4.92 -2.95
C GLU A 131 15.27 -5.93 -4.04
N SER A 132 14.00 -6.34 -4.09
CA SER A 132 13.44 -7.24 -5.09
C SER A 132 13.02 -6.53 -6.38
N GLY A 133 13.27 -5.22 -6.51
CA GLY A 133 13.03 -4.43 -7.71
C GLY A 133 11.65 -3.77 -7.81
N ALA A 134 10.81 -3.83 -6.76
CA ALA A 134 9.51 -3.18 -6.78
C ALA A 134 9.58 -1.69 -6.42
N CYS A 135 8.73 -0.86 -7.05
CA CYS A 135 8.55 0.53 -6.62
C CYS A 135 7.58 0.58 -5.43
N ILE A 136 7.91 1.34 -4.38
CA ILE A 136 7.04 1.46 -3.19
C ILE A 136 6.48 2.87 -3.08
N ALA A 137 5.16 2.98 -3.22
CA ALA A 137 4.39 4.18 -2.90
C ALA A 137 3.90 4.10 -1.44
N GLY A 138 4.55 4.85 -0.56
CA GLY A 138 4.14 4.97 0.83
C GLY A 138 3.05 6.04 0.99
N PHE A 139 2.04 5.74 1.78
CA PHE A 139 0.99 6.69 2.14
C PHE A 139 0.80 6.67 3.65
N GLY A 140 0.79 7.84 4.27
CA GLY A 140 0.62 7.95 5.71
C GLY A 140 0.23 9.35 6.14
N HIS A 141 0.06 9.52 7.44
CA HIS A 141 -0.31 10.79 8.06
C HIS A 141 0.88 11.76 8.10
N LYS A 142 0.61 13.03 8.37
CA LYS A 142 1.66 14.06 8.52
C LYS A 142 2.74 13.69 9.55
N GLY A 143 2.34 12.95 10.60
CA GLY A 143 3.23 12.50 11.67
C GLY A 143 4.20 11.38 11.31
N THR A 144 4.12 10.79 10.10
CA THR A 144 5.00 9.67 9.73
C THR A 144 6.48 10.06 9.79
N PRO A 145 7.32 9.31 10.53
CA PRO A 145 8.74 9.65 10.70
C PRO A 145 9.51 9.76 9.38
N ALA A 146 10.46 10.71 9.34
CA ALA A 146 11.20 11.03 8.11
C ALA A 146 12.02 9.85 7.56
N HIS A 147 12.49 8.95 8.43
CA HIS A 147 13.25 7.77 8.00
C HIS A 147 12.37 6.80 7.20
N PHE A 148 11.12 6.54 7.65
CA PHE A 148 10.19 5.69 6.91
C PHE A 148 9.84 6.32 5.55
N ARG A 149 9.57 7.62 5.53
CA ARG A 149 9.28 8.35 4.28
C ARG A 149 10.40 8.23 3.24
N ARG A 150 11.67 8.22 3.67
CA ARG A 150 12.85 8.09 2.80
C ARG A 150 13.08 6.69 2.26
N VAL A 151 12.63 5.64 2.96
CA VAL A 151 12.80 4.27 2.45
C VAL A 151 11.82 3.97 1.32
N CYS A 152 10.66 4.62 1.25
CA CYS A 152 9.74 4.49 0.11
C CYS A 152 10.38 5.03 -1.19
N THR A 153 9.93 4.54 -2.34
CA THR A 153 10.30 5.13 -3.65
C THR A 153 9.65 6.51 -3.79
N ARG A 154 8.40 6.62 -3.37
CA ARG A 154 7.70 7.90 -3.19
C ARG A 154 6.85 7.81 -1.93
N PHE A 155 6.81 8.88 -1.15
CA PHE A 155 5.90 8.99 -0.02
C PHE A 155 4.95 10.16 -0.23
N THR A 156 3.66 9.93 -0.01
CA THR A 156 2.61 10.94 -0.13
C THR A 156 1.84 11.02 1.18
N GLN A 157 1.75 12.23 1.74
CA GLN A 157 0.90 12.47 2.91
C GLN A 157 -0.56 12.43 2.47
N ILE A 158 -1.40 11.72 3.22
CA ILE A 158 -2.82 11.55 2.88
C ILE A 158 -3.54 12.91 2.83
N SER A 159 -3.17 13.85 3.70
CA SER A 159 -3.72 15.21 3.71
C SER A 159 -3.49 15.99 2.41
N HIS A 160 -2.47 15.64 1.61
CA HIS A 160 -2.22 16.28 0.32
C HIS A 160 -3.10 15.71 -0.82
N ILE A 161 -3.92 14.70 -0.52
CA ILE A 161 -4.83 14.04 -1.46
C ILE A 161 -6.28 14.51 -1.25
N GLU A 162 -6.56 15.12 -0.10
CA GLU A 162 -7.90 15.60 0.25
C GLU A 162 -8.35 16.75 -0.68
N PRO A 163 -9.62 16.76 -1.14
CA PRO A 163 -10.14 17.85 -1.95
C PRO A 163 -10.06 19.17 -1.18
N GLY A 164 -9.41 20.19 -1.78
CA GLY A 164 -9.24 21.52 -1.18
C GLY A 164 -7.88 21.78 -0.52
N TRP A 165 -6.91 20.87 -0.67
CA TRP A 165 -5.52 21.15 -0.30
C TRP A 165 -4.87 22.13 -1.29
N GLU A 166 -4.65 23.38 -0.88
CA GLU A 166 -3.78 24.35 -1.55
C GLU A 166 -2.37 24.31 -0.90
N ALA A 167 -1.34 24.20 -1.74
CA ALA A 167 0.05 23.94 -1.36
C ALA A 167 0.80 25.17 -0.84
#